data_AF-A0A5C6CE16-F1
#
_entry.id   AF-A0A5C6CE16-F1
#
_cell.length_a   1.000
_cell.length_b   1.000
_cell.length_c   1.000
_cell.angle_alpha   90.00
_cell.angle_beta   90.00
_cell.angle_gamma   90.00
#
_symmetry.space_group_name_H-M   'P 1'
#
loop_
_entity.id
_entity.type
_entity.pdbx_description
1 polymer ?
#
loop_
_entity_poly.entity_id
_entity_poly.type
_entity_poly.pdbx_seq_one_letter_code
_entity_poly.pdbx_strand_id
1 'polypeptide(L)'
;MIEFPTLEETRINEVVAAIEKMHYGAPVSAKRIGAAAGLSGHQTLIYLHMVDAVGRAKPVRTKSSDVTRGWVPAQVDASMSLADERATLAADTLAADTLAKLRNGDPLSEQQVAEAMEQPIGTVGRWLTDAETMGLNIGTETHRGWMPISS
;
A
#
# COMPACT_ATOMS: atom_id res chain seq x y z
N MET A 1 26.26 22.51 28.27
CA MET A 1 25.00 23.19 27.91
C MET A 1 24.09 22.09 27.38
N ILE A 2 22.98 21.81 28.04
CA ILE A 2 22.04 20.74 27.63
C ILE A 2 20.93 21.44 26.87
N GLU A 3 20.82 21.19 25.56
CA GLU A 3 19.71 21.66 24.75
C GLU A 3 18.53 20.71 24.94
N PHE A 4 17.41 21.27 25.38
CA PHE A 4 16.15 20.52 25.48
C PHE A 4 15.41 20.67 24.15
N PRO A 5 14.98 19.56 23.53
CA PRO A 5 14.22 19.64 22.29
C PRO A 5 12.92 20.40 22.54
N THR A 6 12.49 21.13 21.52
CA THR A 6 11.18 21.78 21.55
C THR A 6 10.07 20.73 21.63
N LEU A 7 8.87 21.12 22.10
CA LEU A 7 7.70 20.24 22.09
C LEU A 7 7.43 19.73 20.67
N GLU A 8 7.63 20.59 19.67
CA GLU A 8 7.47 20.30 18.26
C GLU A 8 8.46 19.24 17.76
N GLU A 9 9.76 19.39 18.05
CA GLU A 9 10.76 18.37 17.75
C GLU A 9 10.48 17.03 18.43
N THR A 10 10.00 17.09 19.68
CA THR A 10 9.61 15.88 20.42
C THR A 10 8.48 15.15 19.69
N ARG A 11 7.45 15.88 19.22
CA ARG A 11 6.34 15.29 18.47
C ARG A 11 6.76 14.77 17.10
N ILE A 12 7.63 15.49 16.39
CA ILE A 12 8.21 15.02 15.12
C ILE A 12 8.96 13.70 15.35
N ASN A 13 9.78 13.62 16.39
CA ASN A 13 10.52 12.41 16.75
C ASN A 13 9.60 11.23 17.09
N GLU A 14 8.54 11.47 17.86
CA GLU A 14 7.54 10.43 18.19
C GLU A 14 6.81 9.90 16.95
N VAL A 15 6.43 10.79 16.03
CA VAL A 15 5.78 10.42 14.78
C VAL A 15 6.74 9.60 13.89
N VAL A 16 8.00 10.03 13.76
CA VAL A 16 9.01 9.28 13.00
C VAL A 16 9.25 7.90 13.62
N ALA A 17 9.44 7.84 14.94
CA ALA A 17 9.65 6.57 15.64
C ALA A 17 8.44 5.63 15.50
N ALA A 18 7.22 6.17 15.52
CA ALA A 18 6.01 5.41 15.26
C ALA A 18 5.98 4.83 13.84
N ILE A 19 6.35 5.62 12.82
CA ILE A 19 6.47 5.15 11.44
C ILE A 19 7.53 4.04 11.35
N GLU A 20 8.76 4.30 11.79
CA GLU A 20 9.87 3.34 11.73
C GLU A 20 9.54 2.01 12.41
N LYS A 21 8.95 2.07 13.61
CA LYS A 21 8.55 0.88 14.38
C LYS A 21 7.45 0.07 13.70
N MET A 22 6.54 0.72 12.98
CA MET A 22 5.40 0.06 12.34
C MET A 22 5.62 -0.26 10.87
N HIS A 23 6.68 0.28 10.27
CA HIS A 23 6.84 0.30 8.83
C HIS A 23 7.02 -1.10 8.24
N TYR A 24 7.57 -2.13 8.90
CA TYR A 24 7.62 -3.56 8.47
C TYR A 24 7.50 -3.86 6.94
N GLY A 25 8.16 -3.07 6.07
CA GLY A 25 8.03 -3.13 4.61
C GLY A 25 6.77 -2.51 3.96
N ALA A 26 5.76 -2.08 4.72
CA ALA A 26 4.50 -1.53 4.22
C ALA A 26 4.18 -0.10 4.72
N PRO A 27 3.49 0.73 3.91
CA PRO A 27 3.08 2.07 4.34
C PRO A 27 2.15 2.04 5.56
N VAL A 28 2.40 2.93 6.50
CA VAL A 28 1.64 3.02 7.76
C VAL A 28 0.57 4.11 7.63
N SER A 29 -0.67 3.81 8.02
CA SER A 29 -1.76 4.80 7.94
C SER A 29 -1.63 5.90 9.00
N ALA A 30 -2.04 7.12 8.65
CA ALA A 30 -2.04 8.26 9.57
C ALA A 30 -2.78 7.95 10.88
N LYS A 31 -3.92 7.25 10.80
CA LYS A 31 -4.68 6.84 11.99
C LYS A 31 -3.85 5.98 12.96
N ARG A 32 -3.06 5.03 12.46
CA ARG A 32 -2.21 4.15 13.29
C ARG A 32 -1.04 4.91 13.89
N ILE A 33 -0.45 5.82 13.12
CA ILE A 33 0.65 6.70 13.57
C ILE A 33 0.16 7.60 14.70
N GLY A 34 -0.99 8.25 14.52
CA GLY A 34 -1.60 9.10 15.54
C GLY A 34 -1.92 8.34 16.83
N ALA A 35 -2.49 7.13 16.72
CA ALA A 35 -2.74 6.29 17.88
C ALA A 35 -1.46 5.88 18.63
N ALA A 36 -0.38 5.57 17.91
CA ALA A 36 0.91 5.22 18.50
C ALA A 36 1.62 6.41 19.15
N ALA A 37 1.48 7.61 18.57
CA ALA A 37 2.05 8.85 19.08
C ALA A 37 1.15 9.59 20.10
N GLY A 38 -0.05 9.06 20.41
CA GLY A 38 -1.00 9.69 21.32
C GLY A 38 -1.58 11.02 20.80
N LEU A 39 -1.73 11.14 19.47
CA LEU A 39 -2.18 12.35 18.79
C LEU A 39 -3.61 12.21 18.26
N SER A 40 -4.34 13.33 18.25
CA SER A 40 -5.62 13.41 17.54
C SER A 40 -5.42 13.35 16.02
N GLY A 41 -6.47 13.03 15.26
CA GLY A 41 -6.39 12.92 13.80
C GLY A 41 -5.86 14.19 13.11
N HIS A 42 -6.30 15.37 13.55
CA HIS A 42 -5.84 16.65 12.99
C HIS A 42 -4.37 16.93 13.32
N GLN A 43 -3.97 16.76 14.60
CA GLN A 43 -2.57 16.92 15.01
C GLN A 43 -1.65 15.95 14.28
N THR A 44 -2.11 14.73 14.06
CA THR A 44 -1.35 13.72 13.33
C THR A 44 -1.04 14.18 11.91
N LEU A 45 -2.00 14.73 11.19
CA LEU A 45 -1.77 15.25 9.83
C LEU A 45 -0.81 16.43 9.81
N ILE A 46 -0.91 17.36 10.77
CA ILE A 46 0.04 18.47 10.91
C ILE A 46 1.47 17.94 11.06
N TYR A 47 1.70 17.07 12.05
CA TYR A 47 3.05 16.56 12.31
C TYR A 47 3.57 15.67 11.19
N LEU A 48 2.70 14.93 10.49
CA LEU A 48 3.11 14.18 9.30
C LEU A 48 3.59 15.09 8.16
N HIS A 49 2.90 16.21 7.90
CA HIS A 49 3.38 17.20 6.93
C HIS A 49 4.69 17.85 7.36
N MET A 50 4.90 18.07 8.66
CA MET A 50 6.17 18.60 9.15
C MET A 50 7.29 17.59 8.99
N VAL A 51 7.03 16.31 9.27
CA VAL A 51 7.96 15.20 9.06
C VAL A 51 8.35 15.05 7.58
N ASP A 52 7.40 15.26 6.65
CA ASP A 52 7.64 15.33 5.19
C ASP A 52 8.55 16.51 4.84
N ALA A 53 8.24 17.70 5.35
CA ALA A 53 8.97 18.93 5.08
C ALA A 53 10.44 18.87 5.56
N VAL A 54 10.71 18.15 6.65
CA VAL A 54 12.08 17.90 7.14
C VAL A 54 12.72 16.64 6.54
N GLY A 55 12.05 15.99 5.60
CA GLY A 55 12.61 14.87 4.82
C GLY A 55 12.86 13.60 5.63
N ARG A 56 12.09 13.34 6.70
CA ARG A 56 12.28 12.16 7.57
C ARG A 56 11.31 11.02 7.30
N ALA A 57 10.14 11.34 6.77
CA ALA A 57 9.20 10.38 6.19
C ALA A 57 8.62 10.99 4.91
N LYS A 58 7.98 10.16 4.08
CA LYS A 58 7.31 10.64 2.88
C LYS A 58 5.94 9.97 2.73
N PRO A 59 4.95 10.69 2.19
CA PRO A 59 3.65 10.12 1.90
C PRO A 59 3.73 9.18 0.69
N VAL A 60 3.05 8.05 0.78
CA VAL A 60 2.80 7.16 -0.34
C VAL A 60 1.47 7.54 -0.95
N ARG A 61 1.50 8.07 -2.18
CA ARG A 61 0.32 8.47 -2.94
C ARG A 61 -0.05 7.42 -3.97
N THR A 62 -1.32 7.39 -4.35
CA THR A 62 -1.77 6.54 -5.46
C THR A 62 -1.28 7.14 -6.79
N LYS A 63 -0.93 6.32 -7.79
CA LYS A 63 -0.48 6.81 -9.11
C LYS A 63 -1.52 7.72 -9.81
N SER A 64 -2.80 7.55 -9.50
CA SER A 64 -3.94 8.18 -10.18
C SER A 64 -4.71 9.19 -9.30
N SER A 65 -4.27 9.46 -8.07
CA SER A 65 -4.90 10.47 -7.20
C SER A 65 -3.97 10.98 -6.10
N ASP A 66 -4.18 12.22 -5.66
CA ASP A 66 -3.49 12.85 -4.52
C ASP A 66 -3.84 12.24 -3.15
N VAL A 67 -4.57 11.12 -3.14
CA VAL A 67 -4.92 10.42 -1.89
C VAL A 67 -3.67 9.73 -1.32
N THR A 68 -3.34 10.07 -0.08
CA THR A 68 -2.26 9.44 0.69
C THR A 68 -2.72 8.09 1.25
N ARG A 69 -2.12 6.98 0.79
CA ARG A 69 -2.39 5.62 1.29
C ARG A 69 -1.70 5.33 2.62
N GLY A 70 -0.57 5.99 2.87
CA GLY A 70 0.20 5.81 4.09
C GLY A 70 1.51 6.58 4.07
N TRP A 71 2.35 6.31 5.06
CA TRP A 71 3.62 6.99 5.28
C TRP A 71 4.73 5.97 5.45
N VAL A 72 5.90 6.27 4.89
CA VAL A 72 7.11 5.45 4.96
C VAL A 72 8.31 6.30 5.39
N PRO A 73 9.34 5.73 6.03
CA PRO A 73 10.58 6.45 6.31
C PRO A 73 11.23 7.00 5.03
N ALA A 74 11.88 8.15 5.11
CA ALA A 74 12.40 8.83 3.92
C ALA A 74 13.47 8.02 3.16
N GLN A 75 14.30 7.27 3.90
CA GLN A 75 15.39 6.45 3.36
C GLN A 75 14.93 5.12 2.74
N VAL A 76 13.66 4.77 2.91
CA VAL A 76 13.08 3.64 2.21
C VAL A 76 12.78 4.13 0.81
N ASP A 77 13.45 3.62 -0.21
CA ASP A 77 13.08 3.90 -1.59
C ASP A 77 11.57 3.67 -1.72
N ALA A 78 10.88 4.60 -2.38
CA ALA A 78 9.46 4.41 -2.67
C ALA A 78 9.26 3.30 -3.72
N SER A 79 10.17 2.32 -3.77
CA SER A 79 10.02 1.07 -4.49
C SER A 79 8.76 0.43 -3.95
N MET A 80 7.71 0.59 -4.76
CA MET A 80 6.41 -0.07 -4.68
C MET A 80 6.05 -0.45 -3.24
N SER A 81 5.22 0.40 -2.62
CA SER A 81 4.42 0.03 -1.43
C SER A 81 4.19 -1.47 -1.40
N LEU A 82 4.39 -2.16 -0.26
CA LEU A 82 4.12 -3.61 -0.20
C LEU A 82 2.74 -3.96 -0.82
N ALA A 83 1.78 -3.05 -0.83
CA ALA A 83 0.52 -3.20 -1.57
C ALA A 83 0.68 -3.21 -3.10
N ASP A 84 1.54 -2.38 -3.68
CA ASP A 84 1.89 -2.36 -5.10
C ASP A 84 2.75 -3.58 -5.48
N GLU A 85 3.69 -4.00 -4.63
CA GLU A 85 4.42 -5.28 -4.80
C GLU A 85 3.47 -6.47 -4.73
N ARG A 86 2.51 -6.47 -3.80
CA ARG A 86 1.51 -7.53 -3.66
C ARG A 86 0.45 -7.49 -4.76
N ALA A 87 0.08 -6.31 -5.25
CA ALA A 87 -0.80 -6.14 -6.41
C ALA A 87 -0.11 -6.61 -7.69
N THR A 88 1.17 -6.28 -7.86
CA THR A 88 1.99 -6.78 -8.98
C THR A 88 2.17 -8.30 -8.87
N LEU A 89 2.49 -8.83 -7.70
CA LEU A 89 2.57 -10.27 -7.46
C LEU A 89 1.23 -10.97 -7.71
N ALA A 90 0.11 -10.37 -7.30
CA ALA A 90 -1.23 -10.90 -7.57
C ALA A 90 -1.53 -10.90 -9.07
N ALA A 91 -1.19 -9.83 -9.79
CA ALA A 91 -1.33 -9.75 -11.24
C ALA A 91 -0.40 -10.73 -11.97
N ASP A 92 0.83 -10.93 -11.51
CA ASP A 92 1.80 -11.86 -12.07
C ASP A 92 1.43 -13.32 -11.78
N THR A 93 0.91 -13.60 -10.57
CA THR A 93 0.38 -14.92 -10.21
C THR A 93 -0.89 -15.22 -11.00
N LEU A 94 -1.78 -14.23 -11.13
CA LEU A 94 -2.91 -14.30 -12.05
C LEU A 94 -2.39 -14.59 -13.46
N ALA A 95 -1.42 -13.86 -14.00
CA ALA A 95 -0.89 -14.11 -15.33
C ALA A 95 -0.27 -15.52 -15.49
N ALA A 96 0.47 -16.01 -14.48
CA ALA A 96 1.12 -17.32 -14.50
C ALA A 96 0.13 -18.49 -14.42
N ASP A 97 -0.84 -18.44 -13.49
CA ASP A 97 -1.86 -19.49 -13.34
C ASP A 97 -2.99 -19.38 -14.36
N THR A 98 -3.28 -18.16 -14.82
CA THR A 98 -4.24 -17.93 -15.90
C THR A 98 -3.64 -18.36 -17.23
N LEU A 99 -2.32 -18.27 -17.48
CA LEU A 99 -1.70 -18.88 -18.67
C LEU A 99 -1.85 -20.42 -18.70
N ALA A 100 -1.85 -21.08 -17.54
CA ALA A 100 -2.09 -22.52 -17.44
C ALA A 100 -3.57 -22.90 -17.70
N LYS A 101 -4.52 -22.05 -17.31
CA LYS A 101 -5.98 -22.26 -17.48
C LYS A 101 -6.55 -21.66 -18.78
N LEU A 102 -5.89 -20.65 -19.37
CA LEU A 102 -6.22 -19.97 -20.64
C LEU A 102 -6.01 -20.84 -21.87
N ARG A 103 -5.43 -22.06 -21.77
CA ARG A 103 -5.63 -23.04 -22.85
C ARG A 103 -7.13 -23.25 -23.16
N ASN A 104 -8.03 -22.91 -22.24
CA ASN A 104 -9.49 -22.96 -22.42
C ASN A 104 -10.20 -21.60 -22.54
N GLY A 105 -9.53 -20.46 -22.31
CA GLY A 105 -10.10 -19.11 -22.52
C GLY A 105 -11.07 -18.56 -21.46
N ASP A 106 -11.25 -19.23 -20.30
CA ASP A 106 -12.24 -18.83 -19.29
C ASP A 106 -11.67 -17.86 -18.22
N PRO A 107 -12.45 -16.85 -17.78
CA PRO A 107 -12.07 -15.95 -16.68
C PRO A 107 -12.09 -16.66 -15.31
N LEU A 108 -11.22 -16.24 -14.38
CA LEU A 108 -11.11 -16.83 -13.04
C LEU A 108 -11.92 -16.05 -11.99
N SER A 109 -12.62 -16.74 -11.10
CA SER A 109 -13.26 -16.09 -9.95
C SER A 109 -12.24 -15.66 -8.89
N GLU A 110 -12.56 -14.64 -8.09
CA GLU A 110 -11.70 -14.20 -6.96
C GLU A 110 -11.31 -15.34 -6.02
N GLN A 111 -12.24 -16.26 -5.79
CA GLN A 111 -11.99 -17.44 -4.96
C GLN A 111 -10.91 -18.34 -5.56
N GLN A 112 -10.94 -18.57 -6.87
CA GLN A 112 -9.95 -19.41 -7.55
C GLN A 112 -8.56 -18.78 -7.53
N VAL A 113 -8.48 -17.44 -7.62
CA VAL A 113 -7.21 -16.72 -7.50
C VAL A 113 -6.70 -16.77 -6.06
N ALA A 114 -7.59 -16.64 -5.08
CA ALA A 114 -7.23 -16.70 -3.66
C ALA A 114 -6.74 -18.08 -3.23
N GLU A 115 -7.37 -19.15 -3.72
CA GLU A 115 -6.93 -20.53 -3.51
C GLU A 115 -5.55 -20.79 -4.10
N ALA A 116 -5.30 -20.31 -5.33
CA ALA A 116 -3.99 -20.41 -5.99
C ALA A 116 -2.88 -19.67 -5.23
N MET A 117 -3.19 -18.50 -4.68
CA MET A 117 -2.25 -17.69 -3.91
C MET A 117 -2.07 -18.17 -2.46
N GLU A 118 -2.87 -19.14 -2.01
CA GLU A 118 -2.99 -19.54 -0.59
C GLU A 118 -3.26 -18.33 0.33
N GLN A 119 -4.14 -17.43 -0.11
CA GLN A 119 -4.47 -16.19 0.61
C GLN A 119 -5.98 -16.04 0.85
N PRO A 120 -6.40 -15.21 1.82
CA PRO A 120 -7.81 -14.89 2.01
C PRO A 120 -8.41 -14.17 0.79
N ILE A 121 -9.63 -14.57 0.41
CA ILE A 121 -10.37 -14.03 -0.75
C ILE A 121 -10.45 -12.50 -0.72
N GLY A 122 -10.86 -11.93 0.42
CA GLY A 122 -11.00 -10.48 0.56
C GLY A 122 -9.67 -9.71 0.45
N THR A 123 -8.54 -10.37 0.72
CA THR A 123 -7.21 -9.78 0.55
C THR A 123 -6.83 -9.77 -0.93
N VAL A 124 -7.07 -10.88 -1.64
CA VAL A 124 -6.75 -11.03 -3.06
C VAL A 124 -7.65 -10.16 -3.94
N GLY A 125 -8.96 -10.10 -3.67
CA GLY A 125 -9.86 -9.20 -4.41
C GLY A 125 -9.42 -7.73 -4.30
N ARG A 126 -8.88 -7.32 -3.15
CA ARG A 126 -8.33 -5.98 -2.95
C ARG A 126 -7.07 -5.74 -3.78
N TRP A 127 -6.19 -6.74 -3.87
CA TRP A 127 -4.98 -6.67 -4.69
C TRP A 127 -5.27 -6.65 -6.19
N LEU A 128 -6.26 -7.43 -6.64
CA LEU A 128 -6.71 -7.44 -8.04
C LEU A 128 -7.35 -6.10 -8.43
N THR A 129 -8.19 -5.53 -7.57
CA THR A 129 -8.75 -4.19 -7.76
C THR A 129 -7.66 -3.12 -7.82
N ASP A 130 -6.65 -3.21 -6.93
CA ASP A 130 -5.51 -2.30 -6.94
C ASP A 130 -4.68 -2.46 -8.22
N ALA A 131 -4.46 -3.68 -8.70
CA ALA A 131 -3.72 -3.96 -9.93
C ALA A 131 -4.45 -3.46 -11.20
N GLU A 132 -5.76 -3.60 -11.29
CA GLU A 132 -6.59 -2.99 -12.36
C GLU A 132 -6.50 -1.46 -12.31
N THR A 133 -6.57 -0.87 -11.11
CA THR A 133 -6.39 0.58 -10.90
C THR A 133 -4.99 1.08 -11.27
N MET A 134 -3.97 0.21 -11.15
CA MET A 134 -2.59 0.48 -11.56
C MET A 134 -2.37 0.36 -13.07
N GLY A 135 -3.39 -0.08 -13.84
CA GLY A 135 -3.26 -0.32 -15.28
C GLY A 135 -2.38 -1.52 -15.61
N LEU A 136 -2.22 -2.46 -14.66
CA LEU A 136 -1.66 -3.77 -14.98
C LEU A 136 -2.64 -4.48 -15.93
N ASN A 137 -2.11 -5.33 -16.81
CA ASN A 137 -2.86 -6.03 -17.87
C ASN A 137 -3.83 -7.09 -17.30
N ILE A 138 -4.75 -6.68 -16.44
CA ILE A 138 -5.80 -7.49 -15.84
C ILE A 138 -7.09 -6.67 -15.83
N GLY A 139 -8.23 -7.32 -16.02
CA GLY A 139 -9.49 -6.61 -15.85
C GLY A 139 -10.72 -7.51 -15.79
N THR A 140 -11.81 -6.84 -15.45
CA THR A 140 -13.10 -7.42 -15.05
C THR A 140 -14.13 -7.48 -16.20
N GLU A 141 -13.68 -7.48 -17.46
CA GLU A 141 -14.47 -7.07 -18.64
C GLU A 141 -15.81 -7.82 -18.80
N THR A 142 -16.01 -8.97 -18.14
CA THR A 142 -17.26 -9.75 -18.22
C THR A 142 -18.12 -9.79 -16.95
N HIS A 143 -17.78 -9.11 -15.85
CA HIS A 143 -18.46 -9.29 -14.54
C HIS A 143 -18.50 -10.75 -14.05
N ARG A 144 -17.76 -11.66 -14.71
CA ARG A 144 -17.75 -13.11 -14.45
C ARG A 144 -16.45 -13.59 -13.80
N GLY A 145 -15.44 -12.72 -13.72
CA GLY A 145 -14.13 -13.05 -13.15
C GLY A 145 -13.04 -12.09 -13.62
N TRP A 146 -11.82 -12.40 -13.22
CA TRP A 146 -10.58 -11.71 -13.54
C TRP A 146 -9.85 -12.45 -14.65
N MET A 147 -9.35 -11.72 -15.65
CA MET A 147 -8.52 -12.27 -16.71
C MET A 147 -7.40 -11.29 -17.08
N PRO A 148 -6.26 -11.79 -17.58
CA PRO A 148 -5.26 -10.96 -18.21
C PRO A 148 -5.86 -10.28 -19.45
N ILE A 149 -5.72 -8.97 -19.56
CA ILE A 149 -6.08 -8.24 -20.77
C ILE A 149 -4.88 -8.30 -21.71
N SER A 150 -5.09 -8.79 -22.93
CA SER A 150 -4.05 -8.76 -23.97
C SER A 150 -3.82 -7.31 -24.38
N SER A 151 -2.60 -6.79 -24.17
CA SER A 151 -2.12 -5.53 -24.73
C SER A 151 -1.77 -5.65 -26.21
#